data_AF-A0A839RZK8-F1
#
_entry.id   AF-A0A839RZK8-F1
#
_cell.length_a   1.000
_cell.length_b   1.000
_cell.length_c   1.000
_cell.angle_alpha   90.00
_cell.angle_beta   90.00
_cell.angle_gamma   90.00
#
_symmetry.space_group_name_H-M   'P 1'
#
loop_
_entity.id
_entity.type
_entity.pdbx_description
1 polymer ?
#
loop_
_entity_poly.entity_id
_entity_poly.type
_entity_poly.pdbx_seq_one_letter_code
_entity_poly.pdbx_strand_id
1 'polypeptide(L)'
;MKGIESRGRLEERSGAPDTYCSLLLQAATVLRMRYVEAQRDTGLSAVEADELAYLFECVAHSDPAGDQIEPEEAIALAHRVIDNDHPELSPLWPKIS
;
A
#
# COMPACT_ATOMS: atom_id res chain seq x y z
N MET A 1 -4.78 16.44 43.27
CA MET A 1 -4.12 15.31 42.58
C MET A 1 -4.89 15.07 41.29
N LYS A 2 -4.28 15.42 40.14
CA LYS A 2 -3.93 14.52 39.01
C LYS A 2 -5.15 13.78 38.41
N GLY A 3 -5.51 13.92 37.14
CA GLY A 3 -4.84 14.62 36.05
C GLY A 3 -5.67 14.61 34.75
N ILE A 4 -5.69 15.77 34.11
CA ILE A 4 -5.42 16.05 32.69
C ILE A 4 -5.99 15.05 31.68
N GLU A 5 -7.09 15.49 31.08
CA GLU A 5 -7.64 15.12 29.78
C GLU A 5 -6.53 15.00 28.72
N SER A 6 -6.44 13.86 28.04
CA SER A 6 -5.66 13.74 26.80
C SER A 6 -6.11 12.50 26.03
N ARG A 7 -7.28 12.56 25.42
CA ARG A 7 -7.58 11.76 24.21
C ARG A 7 -8.27 12.62 23.14
N GLY A 8 -7.87 13.89 23.07
CA GLY A 8 -8.08 14.74 21.90
C GLY A 8 -6.80 14.74 21.07
N ARG A 9 -6.70 13.85 20.08
CA ARG A 9 -5.90 14.05 18.86
C ARG A 9 -6.19 12.94 17.83
N LEU A 10 -7.42 12.89 17.33
CA LEU A 10 -7.69 12.32 15.99
C LEU A 10 -8.58 13.25 15.15
N GLU A 11 -8.91 14.44 15.66
CA GLU A 11 -9.58 15.50 14.92
C GLU A 11 -8.54 16.50 14.40
N GLU A 12 -7.72 16.10 13.44
CA GLU A 12 -7.02 17.06 12.55
C GLU A 12 -6.29 16.30 11.44
N ARG A 13 -7.05 15.92 10.39
CA ARG A 13 -6.58 15.73 9.01
C ARG A 13 -7.75 15.28 8.14
N SER A 14 -8.76 16.11 7.91
CA SER A 14 -9.92 15.74 7.06
C SER A 14 -9.61 15.63 5.54
N GLY A 15 -8.36 15.34 5.17
CA GLY A 15 -7.94 15.10 3.78
C GLY A 15 -6.70 14.20 3.64
N ALA A 16 -6.03 13.85 4.74
CA ALA A 16 -4.93 12.87 4.74
C ALA A 16 -5.40 11.40 4.73
N PRO A 17 -6.50 11.00 5.41
CA PRO A 17 -7.05 9.65 5.35
C PRO A 17 -7.32 9.26 3.90
N ASP A 18 -8.00 10.13 3.14
CA ASP A 18 -8.33 9.87 1.73
C ASP A 18 -7.09 9.70 0.84
N THR A 19 -6.02 10.46 1.12
CA THR A 19 -4.75 10.35 0.39
C THR A 19 -4.05 9.03 0.70
N TYR A 20 -4.04 8.60 1.97
CA TYR A 20 -3.42 7.33 2.37
C TYR A 20 -4.24 6.12 1.91
N CYS A 21 -5.56 6.17 1.99
CA CYS A 21 -6.43 5.14 1.42
C CYS A 21 -6.19 5.00 -0.09
N SER A 22 -6.08 6.13 -0.81
CA SER A 22 -5.77 6.11 -2.25
C SER A 22 -4.40 5.50 -2.55
N LEU A 23 -3.37 5.82 -1.75
CA LEU A 23 -2.03 5.24 -1.86
C LEU A 23 -2.05 3.71 -1.68
N LEU A 24 -2.72 3.23 -0.64
CA LEU A 24 -2.82 1.80 -0.34
C LEU A 24 -3.54 1.04 -1.46
N LEU A 25 -4.66 1.57 -1.95
CA LEU A 25 -5.40 0.98 -3.07
C LEU A 25 -4.60 0.99 -4.38
N GLN A 26 -3.81 2.04 -4.62
CA GLN A 26 -2.92 2.10 -5.77
C GLN A 26 -1.80 1.05 -5.66
N ALA A 27 -1.20 0.89 -4.50
CA ALA A 27 -0.17 -0.14 -4.26
C ALA A 27 -0.74 -1.57 -4.43
N ALA A 28 -1.96 -1.83 -3.92
CA ALA A 28 -2.65 -3.11 -4.11
C ALA A 28 -2.87 -3.42 -5.60
N THR A 29 -3.29 -2.41 -6.39
CA THR A 29 -3.46 -2.54 -7.84
C THR A 29 -2.15 -2.88 -8.52
N VAL A 30 -1.06 -2.20 -8.15
CA VAL A 30 0.30 -2.46 -8.69
C VAL A 30 0.75 -3.88 -8.38
N LEU A 31 0.52 -4.37 -7.15
CA LEU A 31 0.86 -5.73 -6.75
C LEU A 31 0.14 -6.77 -7.63
N ARG A 32 -1.18 -6.66 -7.78
CA ARG A 32 -1.97 -7.60 -8.60
C ARG A 32 -1.54 -7.56 -10.07
N MET A 33 -1.39 -6.37 -10.65
CA MET A 33 -0.97 -6.23 -12.05
C MET A 33 0.44 -6.80 -12.30
N ARG A 34 1.42 -6.50 -11.43
CA ARG A 34 2.82 -6.87 -11.68
C ARG A 34 3.14 -8.32 -11.33
N TYR A 35 2.61 -8.80 -10.22
CA TYR A 35 3.04 -10.08 -9.64
C TYR A 35 2.05 -11.20 -9.92
N VAL A 36 0.75 -10.90 -9.98
CA VAL A 36 -0.29 -11.90 -10.26
C VAL A 36 -0.53 -12.04 -11.76
N GLU A 37 -0.76 -10.93 -12.46
CA GLU A 37 -1.10 -10.95 -13.89
C GLU A 37 0.14 -11.04 -14.80
N ALA A 38 1.15 -10.20 -14.56
CA ALA A 38 2.33 -10.14 -15.41
C ALA A 38 3.44 -11.15 -15.03
N GLN A 39 3.33 -11.80 -13.86
CA GLN A 39 4.32 -12.74 -13.28
C GLN A 39 5.77 -12.26 -13.46
N ARG A 40 6.01 -10.95 -13.28
CA ARG A 40 7.35 -10.39 -13.47
C ARG A 40 8.21 -10.78 -12.27
N ASP A 41 9.31 -11.46 -12.58
CA ASP A 41 10.25 -12.00 -11.59
C ASP A 41 10.87 -10.88 -10.74
N THR A 42 10.29 -10.67 -9.56
CA THR A 42 10.64 -9.56 -8.68
C THR A 42 10.57 -9.99 -7.22
N GLY A 43 11.23 -11.08 -6.84
CA GLY A 43 11.52 -11.42 -5.43
C GLY A 43 10.32 -11.68 -4.49
N LEU A 44 9.08 -11.58 -4.97
CA LEU A 44 7.83 -11.82 -4.26
C LEU A 44 6.98 -12.78 -5.12
N SER A 45 6.45 -13.84 -4.53
CA SER A 45 5.56 -14.75 -5.24
C SER A 45 4.20 -14.11 -5.51
N ALA A 46 3.46 -14.63 -6.50
CA ALA A 46 2.11 -14.16 -6.82
C ALA A 46 1.16 -14.27 -5.61
N VAL A 47 1.33 -15.30 -4.77
CA VAL A 47 0.51 -15.50 -3.56
C VAL A 47 0.83 -14.43 -2.52
N GLU A 48 2.11 -14.21 -2.21
CA GLU A 48 2.52 -13.18 -1.25
C GLU A 48 2.13 -11.77 -1.71
N ALA A 49 2.17 -11.51 -3.02
CA ALA A 49 1.71 -10.25 -3.59
C ALA A 49 0.20 -10.04 -3.47
N ASP A 50 -0.60 -11.10 -3.64
CA ASP A 50 -2.05 -11.04 -3.49
C ASP A 50 -2.46 -10.86 -2.01
N GLU A 51 -1.77 -11.54 -1.10
CA GLU A 51 -1.95 -11.39 0.36
C GLU A 51 -1.62 -9.95 0.82
N LEU A 52 -0.52 -9.38 0.35
CA LEU A 52 -0.15 -8.00 0.68
C LEU A 52 -1.14 -6.98 0.07
N ALA A 53 -1.61 -7.22 -1.16
CA ALA A 53 -2.64 -6.37 -1.78
C ALA A 53 -3.94 -6.39 -0.98
N TYR A 54 -4.37 -7.57 -0.54
CA TYR A 54 -5.54 -7.73 0.32
C TYR A 54 -5.40 -6.97 1.65
N LEU A 55 -4.23 -7.05 2.31
CA LEU A 55 -4.00 -6.30 3.54
C LEU A 55 -4.08 -4.78 3.33
N PHE A 56 -3.53 -4.24 2.24
CA PHE A 56 -3.65 -2.82 1.92
C PHE A 56 -5.11 -2.39 1.69
N GLU A 57 -5.90 -3.21 1.00
CA GLU A 57 -7.33 -2.97 0.82
C GLU A 57 -8.05 -2.96 2.18
N CYS A 58 -7.77 -3.92 3.07
CA CYS A 58 -8.37 -3.96 4.39
C CYS A 58 -8.03 -2.71 5.23
N VAL A 59 -6.77 -2.28 5.26
CA VAL A 59 -6.36 -1.05 5.96
C VAL A 59 -7.06 0.18 5.37
N ALA A 60 -7.13 0.29 4.04
CA ALA A 60 -7.78 1.41 3.38
C ALA A 60 -9.29 1.50 3.70
N HIS A 61 -9.96 0.37 3.90
CA HIS A 61 -11.39 0.31 4.24
C HIS A 61 -11.67 0.26 5.74
N SER A 62 -10.64 0.31 6.60
CA SER A 62 -10.77 0.09 8.05
C SER A 62 -11.44 -1.26 8.39
N ASP A 63 -11.13 -2.30 7.61
CA ASP A 63 -11.58 -3.67 7.83
C ASP A 63 -10.76 -4.33 8.94
N PRO A 64 -11.37 -5.06 9.90
CA PRO A 64 -10.64 -5.74 10.98
C PRO A 64 -9.54 -6.71 10.53
N ALA A 65 -9.62 -7.28 9.32
CA ALA A 65 -8.55 -8.10 8.77
C ALA A 65 -7.25 -7.30 8.55
N GLY A 66 -7.35 -5.97 8.46
CA GLY A 66 -6.24 -5.02 8.36
C GLY A 66 -5.54 -4.74 9.70
N ASP A 67 -6.11 -5.16 10.83
CA ASP A 67 -5.47 -4.99 12.16
C ASP A 67 -4.16 -5.80 12.32
N GLN A 68 -3.83 -6.63 11.32
CA GLN A 68 -2.59 -7.38 11.23
C GLN A 68 -1.37 -6.51 10.88
N ILE A 69 -1.59 -5.28 10.39
CA ILE A 69 -0.52 -4.35 10.01
C ILE A 69 -0.81 -2.95 10.57
N GLU A 70 0.20 -2.33 11.16
CA GLU A 70 0.09 -0.95 11.62
C GLU A 70 -0.09 -0.01 10.41
N PRO A 71 -1.00 0.97 10.43
CA PRO A 71 -1.26 1.84 9.27
C PRO A 71 0.00 2.54 8.73
N GLU A 72 0.94 2.89 9.60
CA GLU A 72 2.20 3.54 9.24
C GLU A 72 3.14 2.58 8.48
N GLU A 73 3.16 1.31 8.88
CA GLU A 73 3.89 0.24 8.19
C GLU A 73 3.26 -0.01 6.81
N ALA A 74 1.93 -0.06 6.72
CA ALA A 74 1.22 -0.21 5.46
C ALA A 74 1.56 0.93 4.47
N ILE A 75 1.59 2.19 4.95
CA ILE A 75 1.97 3.35 4.15
C ILE A 75 3.43 3.24 3.66
N ALA A 76 4.36 2.86 4.53
CA ALA A 76 5.77 2.71 4.16
C ALA A 76 5.98 1.61 3.11
N LEU A 77 5.29 0.47 3.25
CA LEU A 77 5.33 -0.61 2.28
C LEU A 77 4.68 -0.20 0.95
N ALA A 78 3.55 0.52 0.98
CA ALA A 78 2.89 1.00 -0.24
C ALA A 78 3.79 1.94 -1.05
N HIS A 79 4.50 2.86 -0.37
CA HIS A 79 5.53 3.67 -1.03
C HIS A 79 6.61 2.80 -1.67
N ARG A 80 7.15 1.81 -0.95
CA ARG A 80 8.16 0.90 -1.50
C ARG A 80 7.65 0.12 -2.73
N VAL A 81 6.41 -0.36 -2.72
CA VAL A 81 5.80 -1.08 -3.85
C VAL A 81 5.73 -0.19 -5.09
N ILE A 82 5.30 1.06 -4.91
CA ILE A 82 5.15 2.02 -6.01
C ILE A 82 6.53 2.47 -6.51
N ASP A 83 7.43 2.83 -5.60
CA ASP A 83 8.78 3.34 -5.91
C ASP A 83 9.71 2.25 -6.47
N ASN A 84 9.48 0.97 -6.12
CA ASN A 84 10.14 -0.17 -6.76
C ASN A 84 9.53 -0.44 -8.14
N ASP A 85 9.42 0.62 -8.95
CA ASP A 85 9.08 0.55 -10.35
C ASP A 85 10.31 0.11 -11.15
N HIS A 86 10.06 -0.79 -12.09
CA HIS A 86 11.03 -1.28 -13.06
C HIS A 86 10.49 -0.94 -14.44
N PRO A 87 10.42 0.37 -14.80
CA PRO A 87 9.74 0.78 -16.00
C PRO A 87 10.45 0.24 -17.25
N GLU A 88 11.74 -0.13 -17.16
CA GLU A 88 12.51 -0.84 -18.18
C GLU A 88 11.95 -2.21 -18.57
N LEU A 89 11.16 -2.85 -17.71
CA LEU A 89 10.48 -4.11 -17.99
C LEU A 89 9.15 -3.91 -18.76
N SER A 90 8.72 -2.66 -18.94
CA SER A 90 7.52 -2.36 -19.69
C SER A 90 7.74 -2.53 -21.20
N PRO A 91 6.81 -3.19 -21.94
CA PRO A 91 6.84 -3.19 -23.40
C PRO A 91 6.76 -1.80 -24.03
N LEU A 92 6.27 -0.81 -23.27
CA LEU A 92 6.17 0.59 -23.68
C LEU A 92 7.46 1.39 -23.40
N TRP A 93 8.43 0.81 -22.69
CA TRP A 93 9.69 1.50 -22.40
C TRP A 93 10.45 1.80 -23.70
N PRO A 94 11.02 3.01 -23.87
CA PRO A 94 11.79 3.33 -25.05
C PRO A 94 12.93 2.34 -25.27
N LYS A 95 12.89 1.62 -26.39
CA LYS A 95 14.00 0.77 -26.83
C LYS A 95 15.00 1.67 -27.53
N ILE A 96 15.90 2.28 -26.77
CA ILE A 96 17.00 3.04 -27.34
C ILE A 96 17.86 2.03 -28.12
N SER A 97 17.85 2.15 -29.45
CA SER A 97 18.75 1.43 -30.38
C SER A 97 20.01 2.24 -30.64
#